data_AF-A0A0U1NYK4-F1
#
_entry.id   AF-A0A0U1NYK4-F1
#
_cell.length_a   1.000
_cell.length_b   1.000
_cell.length_c   1.000
_cell.angle_alpha   90.00
_cell.angle_beta   90.00
_cell.angle_gamma   90.00
#
_symmetry.space_group_name_H-M   'P 1'
#
loop_
_entity.id
_entity.type
_entity.pdbx_description
1 polymer ?
#
loop_
_entity_poly.entity_id
_entity_poly.type
_entity_poly.pdbx_seq_one_letter_code
_entity_poly.pdbx_strand_id
1 'polypeptide(L)'
;MTVPTILIPGIEGTKLVNTNTLNFDTIWSLIKSKYGTIYDLALKQDSRFEVSPTSIIERSDVEDAAYCDVVHNLENKTCSPVYIFGYDWRKSSSEIATHLAAYIEYLKQKLSVKSFNFVAHSMGAMVFSCFLKQLQGNYETVDHAVLATVPFKGSVRALIALTVGEGGIPFPLFNSNDEFRKIARTFPSVFEMCPTYQNAVVFENGTDVDLFNPNHWQSNIGDDDWGMFLDRVNQMKTFWDSQNPAMLDLRDLPQEMKKKFLILAGVGEKTKKKVIVQPQSPDGRAKNFFNFDSPDSDGIDGDGSIPLESASIYKDDILTLSVKKKWTDLSMHPLFLNDGRVQTLITRFLLNNTSDNTSGTPWWSVLDGSVVQVK
;
A
#
# COMPACT_ATOMS: atom_id res chain seq x y z
N MET A 1 -5.06 -6.77 -30.75
CA MET A 1 -5.89 -6.84 -29.53
C MET A 1 -5.24 -5.97 -28.49
N THR A 2 -6.01 -5.14 -27.79
CA THR A 2 -5.53 -4.34 -26.67
C THR A 2 -5.18 -5.26 -25.51
N VAL A 3 -4.07 -4.97 -24.82
CA VAL A 3 -3.63 -5.78 -23.69
C VAL A 3 -4.57 -5.50 -22.50
N PRO A 4 -5.23 -6.51 -21.91
CA PRO A 4 -6.15 -6.28 -20.81
C PRO A 4 -5.42 -5.80 -19.56
N THR A 5 -6.10 -5.00 -18.74
CA THR A 5 -5.50 -4.39 -17.54
C THR A 5 -6.02 -5.06 -16.28
N ILE A 6 -5.14 -5.32 -15.32
CA ILE A 6 -5.47 -5.77 -13.97
C ILE A 6 -5.25 -4.62 -12.99
N LEU A 7 -6.29 -4.25 -12.25
CA LEU A 7 -6.21 -3.30 -11.14
C LEU A 7 -6.00 -4.05 -9.82
N ILE A 8 -4.98 -3.65 -9.05
CA ILE A 8 -4.68 -4.18 -7.73
C ILE A 8 -4.82 -3.03 -6.71
N PRO A 9 -5.88 -3.03 -5.87
CA PRO A 9 -6.14 -1.95 -4.92
C PRO A 9 -5.13 -1.96 -3.77
N GLY A 10 -5.12 -0.88 -2.99
CA GLY A 10 -4.32 -0.76 -1.76
C GLY A 10 -4.98 -1.41 -0.54
N ILE A 11 -4.34 -1.23 0.63
CA ILE A 11 -4.94 -1.58 1.92
C ILE A 11 -6.29 -0.87 2.06
N GLU A 12 -7.29 -1.57 2.61
CA GLU A 12 -8.66 -1.08 2.79
C GLU A 12 -9.41 -0.69 1.51
N GLY A 13 -8.78 -0.85 0.33
CA GLY A 13 -9.37 -0.54 -0.97
C GLY A 13 -10.34 -1.60 -1.49
N THR A 14 -10.53 -2.68 -0.75
CA THR A 14 -11.54 -3.71 -1.01
C THR A 14 -12.48 -3.83 0.18
N LYS A 15 -13.79 -3.84 -0.08
CA LYS A 15 -14.81 -4.03 0.95
C LYS A 15 -14.70 -5.44 1.52
N LEU A 16 -14.90 -5.60 2.82
CA LEU A 16 -14.92 -6.91 3.49
C LEU A 16 -16.31 -7.20 4.04
N VAL A 17 -16.80 -8.42 3.78
CA VAL A 17 -18.14 -8.88 4.17
C VAL A 17 -18.05 -10.14 5.02
N ASN A 18 -18.98 -10.29 5.97
CA ASN A 18 -19.18 -11.57 6.66
C ASN A 18 -20.14 -12.46 5.85
N THR A 19 -19.60 -13.49 5.21
CA THR A 19 -20.37 -14.42 4.39
C THR A 19 -21.18 -15.41 5.23
N ASN A 20 -20.91 -15.50 6.53
CA ASN A 20 -21.70 -16.31 7.48
C ASN A 20 -22.95 -15.58 8.01
N THR A 21 -23.46 -14.60 7.25
CA THR A 21 -24.68 -13.86 7.57
C THR A 21 -25.64 -13.93 6.38
N LEU A 22 -26.95 -13.88 6.64
CA LEU A 22 -27.97 -14.00 5.58
C LEU A 22 -27.90 -12.90 4.51
N ASN A 23 -27.26 -11.77 4.81
CA ASN A 23 -27.20 -10.58 3.97
C ASN A 23 -25.78 -10.19 3.55
N PHE A 24 -24.78 -11.06 3.72
CA PHE A 24 -23.37 -10.77 3.42
C PHE A 24 -22.93 -9.43 4.03
N ASP A 25 -23.08 -9.32 5.35
CA ASP A 25 -22.98 -8.05 6.05
C ASP A 25 -21.62 -7.38 5.81
N THR A 26 -21.64 -6.17 5.26
CA THR A 26 -20.44 -5.36 5.06
C THR A 26 -19.92 -4.90 6.41
N ILE A 27 -18.76 -5.43 6.78
CA ILE A 27 -18.05 -5.04 8.01
C ILE A 27 -17.12 -3.87 7.73
N TRP A 28 -16.51 -3.86 6.55
CA TRP A 28 -15.61 -2.80 6.11
C TRP A 28 -16.04 -2.19 4.78
N SER A 29 -16.30 -0.89 4.77
CA SER A 29 -16.09 -0.02 3.62
C SER A 29 -15.68 1.40 4.02
N LEU A 30 -15.12 2.18 3.09
CA LEU A 30 -14.73 3.59 3.29
C LEU A 30 -15.89 4.48 3.74
N ILE A 31 -17.12 4.17 3.31
CA ILE A 31 -18.32 4.97 3.59
C ILE A 31 -19.13 4.36 4.75
N LYS A 32 -18.89 3.08 5.07
CA LYS A 32 -19.68 2.32 6.05
C LYS A 32 -18.79 1.35 6.81
N SER A 33 -18.40 1.75 8.03
CA SER A 33 -17.82 0.84 9.02
C SER A 33 -18.81 0.62 10.16
N LYS A 34 -19.05 -0.65 10.52
CA LYS A 34 -19.89 -1.00 11.67
C LYS A 34 -19.00 -1.22 12.89
N TYR A 35 -18.95 -0.25 13.81
CA TYR A 35 -18.06 -0.31 14.98
C TYR A 35 -18.26 -1.54 15.87
N GLY A 36 -19.48 -2.06 15.99
CA GLY A 36 -19.73 -3.29 16.75
C GLY A 36 -19.13 -4.55 16.12
N THR A 37 -19.04 -4.61 14.79
CA THR A 37 -18.53 -5.77 14.04
C THR A 37 -17.08 -5.60 13.59
N ILE A 38 -16.43 -4.47 13.90
CA ILE A 38 -15.04 -4.25 13.47
C ILE A 38 -14.08 -5.29 14.10
N TYR A 39 -14.41 -5.79 15.29
CA TYR A 39 -13.68 -6.89 15.95
C TYR A 39 -13.80 -8.23 15.23
N ASP A 40 -14.83 -8.42 14.39
CA ASP A 40 -14.95 -9.62 13.56
C ASP A 40 -13.83 -9.70 12.51
N LEU A 41 -13.16 -8.58 12.24
CA LEU A 41 -11.99 -8.56 11.37
C LEU A 41 -10.73 -9.13 12.04
N ALA A 42 -10.67 -9.23 13.37
CA ALA A 42 -9.49 -9.68 14.08
C ALA A 42 -9.08 -11.09 13.64
N LEU A 43 -7.80 -11.25 13.29
CA LEU A 43 -7.22 -12.52 12.84
C LEU A 43 -6.58 -13.28 14.01
N LYS A 44 -6.58 -14.62 13.93
CA LYS A 44 -5.75 -15.48 14.78
C LYS A 44 -4.27 -15.39 14.33
N GLN A 45 -3.37 -15.96 15.13
CA GLN A 45 -1.94 -16.09 14.77
C GLN A 45 -1.81 -16.74 13.39
N ASP A 46 -2.54 -17.84 13.19
CA ASP A 46 -2.85 -18.35 11.86
C ASP A 46 -3.85 -17.40 11.16
N SER A 47 -3.31 -16.54 10.29
CA SER A 47 -4.04 -15.49 9.57
C SER A 47 -5.09 -16.02 8.57
N ARG A 48 -5.20 -17.34 8.41
CA ARG A 48 -6.29 -17.97 7.66
C ARG A 48 -7.64 -17.86 8.35
N PHE A 49 -7.66 -17.59 9.65
CA PHE A 49 -8.86 -17.66 10.48
C PHE A 49 -9.08 -16.39 11.29
N GLU A 50 -10.34 -16.00 11.41
CA GLU A 50 -10.81 -14.99 12.36
C GLU A 50 -10.76 -15.50 13.81
N VAL A 51 -10.63 -14.55 14.74
CA VAL A 51 -10.80 -14.79 16.18
C VAL A 51 -12.25 -15.18 16.48
N SER A 52 -13.21 -14.44 15.91
CA SER A 52 -14.64 -14.68 16.09
C SER A 52 -15.06 -15.97 15.37
N PRO A 53 -15.60 -16.98 16.08
CA PRO A 53 -15.96 -18.27 15.47
C PRO A 53 -17.18 -18.20 14.54
N THR A 54 -17.96 -17.11 14.62
CA THR A 54 -19.13 -16.87 13.77
C THR A 54 -18.79 -16.07 12.52
N SER A 55 -17.57 -15.58 12.40
CA SER A 55 -17.16 -14.70 11.31
C SER A 55 -16.45 -15.51 10.24
N ILE A 56 -16.93 -15.39 9.01
CA ILE A 56 -16.24 -15.87 7.81
C ILE A 56 -16.11 -14.66 6.91
N ILE A 57 -14.91 -14.08 6.87
CA ILE A 57 -14.69 -12.81 6.18
C ILE A 57 -14.14 -13.08 4.80
N GLU A 58 -14.81 -12.52 3.80
CA GLU A 58 -14.35 -12.57 2.41
C GLU A 58 -14.31 -11.17 1.80
N ARG A 59 -13.52 -11.06 0.73
CA ARG A 59 -13.43 -9.85 -0.08
C ARG A 59 -14.68 -9.69 -0.95
N SER A 60 -15.24 -8.48 -0.98
CA SER A 60 -16.31 -8.07 -1.89
C SER A 60 -15.71 -7.30 -3.09
N ASP A 61 -16.45 -6.34 -3.61
CA ASP A 61 -16.05 -5.32 -4.57
C ASP A 61 -15.06 -4.31 -3.98
N VAL A 62 -14.43 -3.54 -4.87
CA VAL A 62 -13.50 -2.47 -4.48
C VAL A 62 -14.24 -1.21 -4.07
N GLU A 63 -13.50 -0.31 -3.45
CA GLU A 63 -14.03 0.99 -3.01
C GLU A 63 -14.27 1.93 -4.19
N ASP A 64 -15.55 2.19 -4.49
CA ASP A 64 -15.96 3.02 -5.63
C ASP A 64 -15.35 4.42 -5.56
N ALA A 65 -15.31 5.02 -4.37
CA ALA A 65 -14.76 6.35 -4.15
C ALA A 65 -13.28 6.48 -4.57
N ALA A 66 -12.50 5.38 -4.53
CA ALA A 66 -11.08 5.39 -4.85
C ALA A 66 -10.77 4.87 -6.27
N TYR A 67 -11.63 4.00 -6.83
CA TYR A 67 -11.28 3.25 -8.04
C TYR A 67 -12.27 3.38 -9.20
N CYS A 68 -13.50 3.88 -8.99
CA CYS A 68 -14.51 3.93 -10.05
C CYS A 68 -14.04 4.75 -11.27
N ASP A 69 -13.52 5.96 -11.02
CA ASP A 69 -13.11 6.88 -12.08
C ASP A 69 -11.95 6.34 -12.91
N VAL A 70 -10.93 5.76 -12.27
CA VAL A 70 -9.76 5.20 -12.98
C VAL A 70 -10.16 3.98 -13.81
N VAL A 71 -11.03 3.11 -13.30
CA VAL A 71 -11.54 1.95 -14.05
C VAL A 71 -12.29 2.43 -15.29
N HIS A 72 -13.27 3.34 -15.11
CA HIS A 72 -14.06 3.86 -16.22
C HIS A 72 -13.21 4.58 -17.27
N ASN A 73 -12.23 5.38 -16.82
CA ASN A 73 -11.31 6.08 -17.72
C ASN A 73 -10.46 5.09 -18.53
N LEU A 74 -9.86 4.10 -17.88
CA LEU A 74 -9.02 3.11 -18.53
C LEU A 74 -9.82 2.27 -19.54
N GLU A 75 -11.01 1.79 -19.18
CA GLU A 75 -11.85 1.01 -20.09
C GLU A 75 -12.20 1.81 -21.35
N ASN A 76 -12.62 3.06 -21.18
CA ASN A 76 -12.99 3.93 -22.30
C ASN A 76 -11.79 4.33 -23.17
N LYS A 77 -10.65 4.66 -22.55
CA LYS A 77 -9.48 5.17 -23.28
C LYS A 77 -8.65 4.07 -23.94
N THR A 78 -8.61 2.89 -23.33
CA THR A 78 -7.88 1.74 -23.89
C THR A 78 -8.76 0.83 -24.73
N CYS A 79 -10.09 1.03 -24.72
CA CYS A 79 -11.06 0.15 -25.36
C CYS A 79 -10.89 -1.33 -24.93
N SER A 80 -10.50 -1.56 -23.67
CA SER A 80 -10.18 -2.88 -23.11
C SER A 80 -10.75 -2.98 -21.69
N PRO A 81 -11.29 -4.14 -21.26
CA PRO A 81 -11.81 -4.31 -19.91
C PRO A 81 -10.69 -4.18 -18.85
N VAL A 82 -11.06 -3.67 -17.68
CA VAL A 82 -10.23 -3.67 -16.48
C VAL A 82 -10.71 -4.78 -15.55
N TYR A 83 -9.81 -5.70 -15.22
CA TYR A 83 -10.05 -6.80 -14.30
C TYR A 83 -9.59 -6.42 -12.91
N ILE A 84 -10.51 -6.41 -11.96
CA ILE A 84 -10.22 -5.96 -10.60
C ILE A 84 -9.85 -7.18 -9.75
N PHE A 85 -8.62 -7.16 -9.21
CA PHE A 85 -8.16 -8.14 -8.22
C PHE A 85 -8.39 -7.58 -6.81
N GLY A 86 -9.64 -7.63 -6.33
CA GLY A 86 -9.94 -7.36 -4.93
C GLY A 86 -9.42 -8.50 -4.04
N TYR A 87 -8.93 -8.16 -2.84
CA TYR A 87 -8.35 -9.12 -1.92
C TYR A 87 -8.57 -8.75 -0.45
N ASP A 88 -8.34 -9.71 0.44
CA ASP A 88 -8.35 -9.48 1.89
C ASP A 88 -7.04 -8.82 2.32
N TRP A 89 -7.11 -7.50 2.48
CA TRP A 89 -5.97 -6.64 2.79
C TRP A 89 -5.44 -6.80 4.22
N ARG A 90 -6.08 -7.60 5.07
CA ARG A 90 -5.56 -7.92 6.41
C ARG A 90 -4.37 -8.88 6.35
N LYS A 91 -4.26 -9.66 5.27
CA LYS A 91 -3.30 -10.77 5.11
C LYS A 91 -1.97 -10.33 4.52
N SER A 92 -0.94 -11.16 4.68
CA SER A 92 0.41 -10.92 4.15
C SER A 92 0.38 -10.65 2.64
N SER A 93 1.17 -9.68 2.18
CA SER A 93 1.30 -9.37 0.75
C SER A 93 1.89 -10.55 -0.02
N SER A 94 2.72 -11.38 0.63
CA SER A 94 3.29 -12.60 0.06
C SER A 94 2.26 -13.73 -0.12
N GLU A 95 1.31 -13.87 0.82
CA GLU A 95 0.19 -14.79 0.70
C GLU A 95 -0.72 -14.36 -0.46
N ILE A 96 -1.12 -13.07 -0.47
CA ILE A 96 -2.02 -12.53 -1.49
C ILE A 96 -1.41 -12.60 -2.89
N ALA A 97 -0.08 -12.49 -3.04
CA ALA A 97 0.58 -12.68 -4.34
C ALA A 97 0.33 -14.06 -4.97
N THR A 98 0.17 -15.10 -4.14
CA THR A 98 -0.18 -16.46 -4.62
C THR A 98 -1.62 -16.49 -5.16
N HIS A 99 -2.54 -15.77 -4.52
CA HIS A 99 -3.91 -15.60 -5.03
C HIS A 99 -3.93 -14.77 -6.32
N LEU A 100 -3.07 -13.76 -6.44
CA LEU A 100 -2.93 -12.97 -7.67
C LEU A 100 -2.43 -13.86 -8.83
N ALA A 101 -1.45 -14.74 -8.58
CA ALA A 101 -0.98 -15.69 -9.58
C ALA A 101 -2.13 -16.60 -10.07
N ALA A 102 -2.92 -17.15 -9.15
CA ALA A 102 -4.07 -17.98 -9.50
C ALA A 102 -5.14 -17.19 -10.32
N TYR A 103 -5.39 -15.93 -9.95
CA TYR A 103 -6.30 -15.04 -10.67
C TYR A 103 -5.81 -14.74 -12.10
N ILE A 104 -4.52 -14.48 -12.27
CA ILE A 104 -3.90 -14.25 -13.58
C ILE A 104 -4.03 -15.50 -14.46
N GLU A 105 -3.73 -16.69 -13.93
CA GLU A 105 -3.87 -17.94 -14.69
C GLU A 105 -5.32 -18.21 -15.10
N TYR A 106 -6.29 -17.94 -14.22
CA TYR A 106 -7.70 -17.97 -14.57
C TYR A 106 -8.02 -17.02 -15.74
N LEU A 107 -7.52 -15.78 -15.70
CA LEU A 107 -7.75 -14.80 -16.77
C LEU A 107 -7.06 -15.19 -18.09
N LYS A 108 -5.83 -15.75 -18.05
CA LYS A 108 -5.15 -16.25 -19.25
C LYS A 108 -6.02 -17.28 -19.97
N GLN A 109 -6.57 -18.24 -19.22
CA GLN A 109 -7.46 -19.27 -19.77
C GLN A 109 -8.77 -18.67 -20.29
N LYS A 110 -9.43 -17.82 -19.49
CA LYS A 110 -10.71 -17.20 -19.83
C LYS A 110 -10.64 -16.35 -21.09
N LEU A 111 -9.55 -15.59 -21.24
CA LEU A 111 -9.41 -14.59 -22.31
C LEU A 111 -8.54 -15.08 -23.48
N SER A 112 -7.88 -16.24 -23.32
CA SER A 112 -6.91 -16.76 -24.29
C SER A 112 -5.78 -15.75 -24.60
N VAL A 113 -5.30 -15.05 -23.56
CA VAL A 113 -4.18 -14.08 -23.65
C VAL A 113 -2.98 -14.57 -22.83
N LYS A 114 -1.79 -14.00 -23.10
CA LYS A 114 -0.55 -14.37 -22.40
C LYS A 114 -0.05 -13.31 -21.42
N SER A 115 -0.36 -12.04 -21.66
CA SER A 115 0.16 -10.90 -20.91
C SER A 115 -0.94 -9.93 -20.51
N PHE A 116 -0.65 -9.14 -19.48
CA PHE A 116 -1.54 -8.11 -18.94
C PHE A 116 -0.78 -6.83 -18.65
N ASN A 117 -1.51 -5.72 -18.69
CA ASN A 117 -1.13 -4.48 -18.05
C ASN A 117 -1.51 -4.53 -16.58
N PHE A 118 -0.75 -3.85 -15.71
CA PHE A 118 -1.01 -3.80 -14.28
C PHE A 118 -1.07 -2.35 -13.81
N VAL A 119 -2.08 -2.04 -12.99
CA VAL A 119 -2.15 -0.80 -12.22
C VAL A 119 -2.27 -1.21 -10.76
N ALA A 120 -1.21 -1.01 -9.99
CA ALA A 120 -1.14 -1.41 -8.59
C ALA A 120 -1.01 -0.18 -7.70
N HIS A 121 -1.87 -0.07 -6.69
CA HIS A 121 -1.96 1.09 -5.81
C HIS A 121 -1.51 0.75 -4.39
N SER A 122 -0.68 1.60 -3.79
CA SER A 122 -0.27 1.50 -2.39
C SER A 122 0.24 0.09 -2.05
N MET A 123 -0.31 -0.57 -1.03
CA MET A 123 0.01 -1.95 -0.66
C MET A 123 -0.21 -2.97 -1.79
N GLY A 124 -1.13 -2.70 -2.73
CA GLY A 124 -1.35 -3.55 -3.90
C GLY A 124 -0.11 -3.68 -4.78
N ALA A 125 0.77 -2.67 -4.80
CA ALA A 125 2.05 -2.75 -5.49
C ALA A 125 3.09 -3.60 -4.74
N MET A 126 2.99 -3.73 -3.41
CA MET A 126 3.78 -4.71 -2.65
C MET A 126 3.34 -6.13 -2.99
N VAL A 127 2.02 -6.38 -3.05
CA VAL A 127 1.45 -7.66 -3.52
C VAL A 127 1.97 -7.98 -4.92
N PHE A 128 1.93 -7.01 -5.84
CA PHE A 128 2.47 -7.19 -7.19
C PHE A 128 3.97 -7.49 -7.19
N SER A 129 4.77 -6.83 -6.35
CA SER A 129 6.20 -7.10 -6.24
C SER A 129 6.49 -8.51 -5.70
N CYS A 130 5.73 -8.99 -4.71
CA CYS A 130 5.78 -10.38 -4.26
C CYS A 130 5.41 -11.35 -5.39
N PHE A 131 4.42 -11.02 -6.22
CA PHE A 131 4.06 -11.83 -7.39
C PHE A 131 5.20 -11.86 -8.43
N LEU A 132 5.85 -10.74 -8.71
CA LEU A 132 7.01 -10.71 -9.62
C LEU A 132 8.13 -11.65 -9.13
N LYS A 133 8.35 -11.74 -7.82
CA LYS A 133 9.32 -12.68 -7.25
C LYS A 133 8.95 -14.14 -7.56
N GLN A 134 7.66 -14.49 -7.52
CA GLN A 134 7.18 -15.85 -7.85
C GLN A 134 7.41 -16.23 -9.32
N LEU A 135 7.56 -15.25 -10.22
CA LEU A 135 7.81 -15.50 -11.64
C LEU A 135 9.22 -16.02 -11.93
N GLN A 136 10.18 -15.88 -11.00
CA GLN A 136 11.54 -16.41 -11.13
C GLN A 136 12.22 -16.06 -12.48
N GLY A 137 12.02 -14.83 -12.94
CA GLY A 137 12.57 -14.34 -14.21
C GLY A 137 11.66 -14.50 -15.43
N ASN A 138 10.56 -15.26 -15.33
CA ASN A 138 9.58 -15.41 -16.41
C ASN A 138 8.54 -14.28 -16.39
N TYR A 139 8.96 -13.09 -16.83
CA TYR A 139 8.11 -11.89 -16.84
C TYR A 139 7.20 -11.75 -18.06
N GLU A 140 7.03 -12.79 -18.89
CA GLU A 140 6.20 -12.72 -20.11
C GLU A 140 4.75 -12.30 -19.85
N THR A 141 4.26 -12.57 -18.64
CA THR A 141 2.90 -12.20 -18.23
C THR A 141 2.71 -10.69 -18.01
N VAL A 142 3.81 -9.91 -17.95
CA VAL A 142 3.80 -8.46 -17.69
C VAL A 142 4.10 -7.70 -18.98
N ASP A 143 3.07 -7.02 -19.49
CA ASP A 143 3.22 -6.11 -20.62
C ASP A 143 3.73 -4.75 -20.14
N HIS A 144 2.93 -4.04 -19.34
CA HIS A 144 3.32 -2.82 -18.62
C HIS A 144 2.80 -2.85 -17.18
N ALA A 145 3.48 -2.16 -16.26
CA ALA A 145 3.06 -2.02 -14.87
C ALA A 145 3.20 -0.58 -14.38
N VAL A 146 2.11 -0.01 -13.87
CA VAL A 146 2.14 1.25 -13.11
C VAL A 146 2.01 0.96 -11.63
N LEU A 147 2.98 1.43 -10.86
CA LEU A 147 3.03 1.30 -9.41
C LEU A 147 2.81 2.68 -8.78
N ALA A 148 1.65 2.88 -8.16
CA ALA A 148 1.24 4.17 -7.62
C ALA A 148 1.34 4.20 -6.08
N THR A 149 1.93 5.27 -5.54
CA THR A 149 2.01 5.60 -4.10
C THR A 149 2.48 4.43 -3.22
N VAL A 150 3.52 3.72 -3.69
CA VAL A 150 3.96 2.47 -3.07
C VAL A 150 4.81 2.70 -1.83
N PRO A 151 4.52 2.04 -0.70
CA PRO A 151 5.42 2.03 0.45
C PRO A 151 6.58 1.02 0.27
N PHE A 152 7.48 1.22 -0.71
CA PHE A 152 8.57 0.24 -0.96
C PHE A 152 9.50 0.03 0.24
N LYS A 153 9.56 1.00 1.16
CA LYS A 153 10.24 0.89 2.46
C LYS A 153 9.29 1.15 3.64
N GLY A 154 8.00 0.88 3.47
CA GLY A 154 7.00 1.10 4.51
C GLY A 154 6.67 2.58 4.76
N SER A 155 5.92 2.84 5.82
CA SER A 155 5.52 4.18 6.26
C SER A 155 5.30 4.25 7.78
N VAL A 156 5.61 5.41 8.36
CA VAL A 156 5.29 5.74 9.76
C VAL A 156 3.78 5.63 10.04
N ARG A 157 2.91 5.80 9.03
CA ARG A 157 1.46 5.63 9.21
C ARG A 157 1.10 4.24 9.72
N ALA A 158 1.79 3.19 9.28
CA ALA A 158 1.55 1.84 9.78
C ALA A 158 1.87 1.73 11.28
N LEU A 159 2.94 2.37 11.76
CA LEU A 159 3.25 2.44 13.18
C LEU A 159 2.20 3.22 13.96
N ILE A 160 1.70 4.34 13.43
CA ILE A 160 0.59 5.10 14.04
C ILE A 160 -0.63 4.20 14.20
N ALA A 161 -1.01 3.45 13.15
CA ALA A 161 -2.15 2.53 13.19
C ALA A 161 -2.02 1.47 14.29
N LEU A 162 -0.82 0.94 14.53
CA LEU A 162 -0.54 -0.07 15.57
C LEU A 162 -0.43 0.49 16.99
N THR A 163 -0.02 1.75 17.16
CA THR A 163 0.36 2.32 18.47
C THR A 163 -0.70 3.23 19.08
N VAL A 164 -1.24 4.17 18.31
CA VAL A 164 -2.23 5.16 18.76
C VAL A 164 -3.55 5.02 18.03
N GLY A 165 -3.59 4.31 16.90
CA GLY A 165 -4.76 4.24 16.02
C GLY A 165 -4.88 5.50 15.16
N GLU A 166 -5.67 5.45 14.10
CA GLU A 166 -5.71 6.53 13.11
C GLU A 166 -6.52 7.78 13.56
N GLY A 167 -6.97 7.80 14.82
CA GLY A 167 -7.90 8.79 15.34
C GLY A 167 -7.39 10.21 15.59
N GLY A 168 -6.13 10.49 15.30
CA GLY A 168 -5.52 11.82 15.43
C GLY A 168 -5.25 12.53 14.10
N ILE A 169 -5.50 11.89 12.95
CA ILE A 169 -5.27 12.50 11.63
C ILE A 169 -6.62 13.05 11.11
N PRO A 170 -6.71 14.33 10.70
CA PRO A 170 -7.96 14.92 10.22
C PRO A 170 -8.33 14.34 8.86
N PHE A 171 -8.95 13.17 8.86
CA PHE A 171 -9.66 12.61 7.72
C PHE A 171 -11.17 12.68 8.01
N PRO A 172 -11.99 13.26 7.13
CA PRO A 172 -13.43 13.35 7.32
C PRO A 172 -14.19 12.04 7.03
N LEU A 173 -13.51 10.88 6.99
CA LEU A 173 -14.08 9.58 6.59
C LEU A 173 -13.79 8.41 7.54
N PHE A 174 -12.96 8.59 8.58
CA PHE A 174 -12.57 7.51 9.48
C PHE A 174 -12.75 7.93 10.95
N ASN A 175 -13.53 7.17 11.71
CA ASN A 175 -13.67 7.44 13.14
C ASN A 175 -12.42 7.00 13.89
N SER A 176 -11.96 7.95 14.68
CA SER A 176 -10.96 7.88 15.72
C SER A 176 -11.32 6.93 16.86
N ASN A 177 -11.17 5.62 16.68
CA ASN A 177 -11.44 4.69 17.76
C ASN A 177 -10.25 3.79 18.09
N ASP A 178 -9.97 3.68 19.39
CA ASP A 178 -8.98 2.76 20.00
C ASP A 178 -9.12 1.32 19.49
N GLU A 179 -10.29 0.96 18.96
CA GLU A 179 -10.63 -0.39 18.54
C GLU A 179 -10.02 -0.82 17.21
N PHE A 180 -9.82 0.10 16.27
CA PHE A 180 -9.14 -0.26 15.02
C PHE A 180 -7.67 -0.64 15.28
N ARG A 181 -7.02 0.08 16.20
CA ARG A 181 -5.65 -0.23 16.62
C ARG A 181 -5.51 -1.67 17.13
N LYS A 182 -6.46 -2.14 17.95
CA LYS A 182 -6.41 -3.49 18.53
C LYS A 182 -6.48 -4.57 17.45
N ILE A 183 -7.37 -4.42 16.48
CA ILE A 183 -7.48 -5.39 15.38
C ILE A 183 -6.31 -5.27 14.39
N ALA A 184 -5.80 -4.06 14.13
CA ALA A 184 -4.65 -3.86 13.25
C ALA A 184 -3.41 -4.61 13.74
N ARG A 185 -3.25 -4.77 15.05
CA ARG A 185 -2.20 -5.60 15.68
C ARG A 185 -2.31 -7.09 15.34
N THR A 186 -3.44 -7.53 14.80
CA THR A 186 -3.63 -8.91 14.31
C THR A 186 -3.34 -9.06 12.81
N PHE A 187 -3.10 -7.98 12.06
CA PHE A 187 -2.97 -8.03 10.60
C PHE A 187 -1.50 -8.08 10.17
N PRO A 188 -1.02 -9.17 9.53
CA PRO A 188 0.34 -9.22 9.01
C PRO A 188 0.68 -8.05 8.08
N SER A 189 -0.25 -7.62 7.23
CA SER A 189 -0.04 -6.54 6.26
C SER A 189 0.36 -5.20 6.89
N VAL A 190 -0.20 -4.86 8.06
CA VAL A 190 0.11 -3.59 8.74
C VAL A 190 1.54 -3.62 9.28
N PHE A 191 1.98 -4.76 9.81
CA PHE A 191 3.39 -4.92 10.22
C PHE A 191 4.33 -4.87 9.02
N GLU A 192 4.00 -5.54 7.92
CA GLU A 192 4.79 -5.51 6.68
C GLU A 192 5.00 -4.07 6.15
N MET A 193 4.06 -3.16 6.41
CA MET A 193 4.16 -1.75 5.99
C MET A 193 4.87 -0.84 7.00
N CYS A 194 5.36 -1.35 8.13
CA CYS A 194 6.18 -0.55 9.04
C CYS A 194 7.45 -0.05 8.34
N PRO A 195 7.94 1.15 8.69
CA PRO A 195 9.00 1.79 7.93
C PRO A 195 10.35 1.09 8.14
N THR A 196 11.07 0.85 7.04
CA THR A 196 12.39 0.19 7.01
C THR A 196 13.46 1.04 6.35
N TYR A 197 13.16 2.30 6.00
CA TYR A 197 14.15 3.26 5.51
C TYR A 197 14.96 3.85 6.67
N GLN A 198 16.17 4.31 6.34
CA GLN A 198 17.11 4.83 7.33
C GLN A 198 16.53 6.04 8.06
N ASN A 199 16.79 6.13 9.38
CA ASN A 199 16.32 7.21 10.25
C ASN A 199 14.78 7.35 10.39
N ALA A 200 13.99 6.39 9.89
CA ALA A 200 12.54 6.43 10.02
C ALA A 200 12.07 6.40 11.48
N VAL A 201 12.78 5.61 12.31
CA VAL A 201 12.49 5.45 13.73
C VAL A 201 13.83 5.46 14.46
N VAL A 202 14.03 6.44 15.32
CA VAL A 202 15.28 6.61 16.06
C VAL A 202 14.98 6.86 17.52
N PHE A 203 15.80 6.33 18.41
CA PHE A 203 15.81 6.73 19.81
C PHE A 203 16.25 8.19 19.94
N GLU A 204 15.88 8.85 21.04
CA GLU A 204 16.25 10.25 21.33
C GLU A 204 17.77 10.49 21.31
N ASN A 205 18.58 9.47 21.62
CA ASN A 205 20.04 9.51 21.53
C ASN A 205 20.60 9.41 20.09
N GLY A 206 19.73 9.30 19.08
CA GLY A 206 20.08 9.20 17.67
C GLY A 206 20.35 7.79 17.14
N THR A 207 20.28 6.75 17.97
CA THR A 207 20.45 5.35 17.50
C THR A 207 19.20 4.84 16.78
N ASP A 208 19.38 4.07 15.71
CA ASP A 208 18.27 3.48 14.96
C ASP A 208 17.49 2.45 15.80
N VAL A 209 16.18 2.47 15.64
CA VAL A 209 15.27 1.48 16.22
C VAL A 209 15.12 0.30 15.26
N ASP A 210 15.56 -0.87 15.70
CA ASP A 210 15.26 -2.13 15.02
C ASP A 210 13.82 -2.60 15.31
N LEU A 211 12.90 -2.38 14.38
CA LEU A 211 11.52 -2.84 14.49
C LEU A 211 11.39 -4.38 14.38
N PHE A 212 12.43 -5.11 13.97
CA PHE A 212 12.45 -6.58 14.03
C PHE A 212 12.79 -7.10 15.43
N ASN A 213 13.22 -6.22 16.34
CA ASN A 213 13.45 -6.53 17.74
C ASN A 213 12.24 -6.11 18.61
N PRO A 214 11.46 -7.06 19.16
CA PRO A 214 10.28 -6.73 19.96
C PRO A 214 10.60 -5.87 21.19
N ASN A 215 11.84 -5.89 21.70
CA ASN A 215 12.26 -5.09 22.85
C ASN A 215 12.45 -3.60 22.53
N HIS A 216 12.51 -3.21 21.25
CA HIS A 216 12.61 -1.81 20.85
C HIS A 216 11.24 -1.16 20.62
N TRP A 217 10.17 -1.96 20.57
CA TRP A 217 8.83 -1.43 20.42
C TRP A 217 8.34 -0.74 21.70
N GLN A 218 7.35 0.13 21.53
CA GLN A 218 6.61 0.70 22.65
C GLN A 218 6.03 -0.43 23.51
N SER A 219 6.29 -0.39 24.82
CA SER A 219 6.12 -1.55 25.69
C SER A 219 4.69 -2.06 25.82
N ASN A 220 3.68 -1.23 25.55
CA ASN A 220 2.27 -1.57 25.68
C ASN A 220 1.63 -2.11 24.39
N ILE A 221 2.40 -2.24 23.30
CA ILE A 221 1.81 -2.63 22.01
C ILE A 221 1.31 -4.07 22.00
N GLY A 222 1.94 -4.94 22.80
CA GLY A 222 1.59 -6.35 22.95
C GLY A 222 0.80 -6.67 24.22
N ASP A 223 0.28 -5.67 24.95
CA ASP A 223 -0.47 -5.88 26.20
C ASP A 223 -1.75 -6.70 25.98
N ASP A 224 -2.38 -6.56 24.80
CA ASP A 224 -3.62 -7.28 24.45
C ASP A 224 -3.35 -8.77 24.21
N ASP A 225 -2.27 -9.08 23.48
CA ASP A 225 -1.82 -10.44 23.17
C ASP A 225 -0.33 -10.43 22.78
N TRP A 226 0.54 -10.76 23.74
CA TRP A 226 1.99 -10.79 23.52
C TRP A 226 2.42 -11.87 22.53
N GLY A 227 1.71 -13.01 22.52
CA GLY A 227 2.00 -14.11 21.60
C GLY A 227 1.70 -13.73 20.16
N MET A 228 0.59 -13.05 19.91
CA MET A 228 0.25 -12.47 18.61
C MET A 228 1.29 -11.45 18.17
N PHE A 229 1.66 -10.51 19.06
CA PHE A 229 2.63 -9.47 18.72
C PHE A 229 3.99 -10.06 18.32
N LEU A 230 4.51 -11.03 19.08
CA LEU A 230 5.77 -11.70 18.72
C LEU A 230 5.68 -12.44 17.38
N ASP A 231 4.57 -13.12 17.11
CA ASP A 231 4.34 -13.80 15.83
C ASP A 231 4.34 -12.80 14.67
N ARG A 232 3.65 -11.66 14.81
CA ARG A 232 3.61 -10.61 13.77
C ARG A 232 4.97 -9.95 13.54
N VAL A 233 5.75 -9.69 14.58
CA VAL A 233 7.14 -9.20 14.44
C VAL A 233 8.02 -10.23 13.71
N ASN A 234 7.86 -11.53 14.00
CA ASN A 234 8.58 -12.59 13.30
C ASN A 234 8.17 -12.73 11.82
N GLN A 235 6.88 -12.60 11.52
CA GLN A 235 6.38 -12.58 10.13
C GLN A 235 6.93 -11.36 9.38
N MET A 236 6.91 -10.18 9.99
CA MET A 236 7.50 -8.96 9.43
C MET A 236 9.00 -9.14 9.15
N LYS A 237 9.74 -9.75 10.09
CA LYS A 237 11.16 -10.06 9.90
C LYS A 237 11.41 -11.00 8.72
N THR A 238 10.54 -12.00 8.55
CA THR A 238 10.62 -12.93 7.40
C THR A 238 10.30 -12.22 6.09
N PHE A 239 9.30 -11.34 6.10
CA PHE A 239 8.90 -10.56 4.92
C PHE A 239 10.03 -9.64 4.43
N TRP A 240 10.74 -9.00 5.36
CA TRP A 240 11.85 -8.09 5.09
C TRP A 240 13.23 -8.75 5.19
N ASP A 241 13.31 -10.08 5.14
CA ASP A 241 14.57 -10.79 5.30
C ASP A 241 15.63 -10.28 4.32
N SER A 242 16.81 -9.92 4.82
CA SER A 242 17.86 -9.29 4.01
C SER A 242 18.45 -10.21 2.92
N GLN A 243 18.36 -11.53 3.09
CA GLN A 243 18.89 -12.51 2.15
C GLN A 243 17.82 -12.98 1.15
N ASN A 244 16.56 -13.03 1.58
CA ASN A 244 15.45 -13.53 0.81
C ASN A 244 14.15 -12.73 1.02
N PRO A 245 14.13 -11.41 0.74
CA PRO A 245 12.99 -10.55 1.03
C PRO A 245 11.76 -10.95 0.22
N ALA A 246 10.55 -10.91 0.78
CA ALA A 246 9.34 -11.39 0.10
C ALA A 246 9.03 -10.64 -1.20
N MET A 247 9.30 -9.34 -1.24
CA MET A 247 9.19 -8.52 -2.45
C MET A 247 10.41 -8.68 -3.37
N LEU A 248 10.18 -8.64 -4.67
CA LEU A 248 11.28 -8.51 -5.64
C LEU A 248 11.89 -7.10 -5.53
N ASP A 249 13.22 -7.04 -5.49
CA ASP A 249 13.92 -5.78 -5.70
C ASP A 249 13.83 -5.39 -7.19
N LEU A 250 13.12 -4.30 -7.51
CA LEU A 250 12.89 -3.92 -8.91
C LEU A 250 14.18 -3.56 -9.67
N ARG A 251 15.29 -3.34 -8.94
CA ARG A 251 16.63 -3.16 -9.53
C ARG A 251 17.15 -4.43 -10.18
N ASP A 252 16.68 -5.59 -9.75
CA ASP A 252 17.09 -6.91 -10.27
C ASP A 252 16.34 -7.29 -11.55
N LEU A 253 15.35 -6.49 -11.97
CA LEU A 253 14.67 -6.69 -13.25
C LEU A 253 15.63 -6.51 -14.44
N PRO A 254 15.51 -7.32 -15.50
CA PRO A 254 16.21 -7.07 -16.75
C PRO A 254 15.93 -5.66 -17.29
N GLN A 255 16.90 -5.04 -17.97
CA GLN A 255 16.77 -3.66 -18.46
C GLN A 255 15.56 -3.44 -19.38
N GLU A 256 15.24 -4.40 -20.25
CA GLU A 256 14.03 -4.31 -21.09
C GLU A 256 12.73 -4.41 -20.27
N MET A 257 12.77 -5.11 -19.12
CA MET A 257 11.63 -5.13 -18.21
C MET A 257 11.50 -3.82 -17.44
N LYS A 258 12.59 -3.18 -17.00
CA LYS A 258 12.53 -1.88 -16.31
C LYS A 258 11.81 -0.80 -17.12
N LYS A 259 11.95 -0.82 -18.46
CA LYS A 259 11.25 0.10 -19.38
C LYS A 259 9.73 -0.07 -19.40
N LYS A 260 9.23 -1.23 -18.97
CA LYS A 260 7.80 -1.54 -18.89
C LYS A 260 7.17 -1.10 -17.56
N PHE A 261 7.95 -0.51 -16.66
CA PHE A 261 7.48 -0.05 -15.36
C PHE A 261 7.44 1.48 -15.30
N LEU A 262 6.39 1.99 -14.64
CA LEU A 262 6.24 3.40 -14.29
C LEU A 262 5.91 3.49 -12.80
N ILE A 263 6.65 4.31 -12.06
CA ILE A 263 6.36 4.58 -10.65
C ILE A 263 5.78 5.98 -10.54
N LEU A 264 4.63 6.10 -9.86
CA LEU A 264 3.97 7.36 -9.59
C LEU A 264 3.97 7.61 -8.08
N ALA A 265 4.64 8.66 -7.62
CA ALA A 265 4.67 9.07 -6.23
C ALA A 265 3.84 10.34 -6.02
N GLY A 266 3.21 10.48 -4.85
CA GLY A 266 2.55 11.73 -4.47
C GLY A 266 3.47 12.63 -3.66
N VAL A 267 3.36 13.95 -3.86
CA VAL A 267 4.10 14.98 -3.10
C VAL A 267 3.22 16.17 -2.79
N GLY A 268 3.60 16.99 -1.80
CA GLY A 268 2.88 18.22 -1.45
C GLY A 268 1.77 18.03 -0.42
N GLU A 269 1.65 16.85 0.19
CA GLU A 269 0.83 16.61 1.39
C GLU A 269 1.72 16.34 2.59
N LYS A 270 1.37 16.94 3.74
CA LYS A 270 2.11 16.76 5.00
C LYS A 270 2.08 15.28 5.40
N THR A 271 3.26 14.67 5.46
CA THR A 271 3.44 13.24 5.65
C THR A 271 4.41 12.96 6.78
N LYS A 272 4.06 12.01 7.66
CA LYS A 272 4.94 11.56 8.73
C LYS A 272 6.07 10.70 8.14
N LYS A 273 7.31 11.14 8.32
CA LYS A 273 8.52 10.46 7.81
C LYS A 273 9.46 9.98 8.91
N LYS A 274 9.26 10.46 10.14
CA LYS A 274 10.17 10.12 11.25
C LYS A 274 9.44 9.99 12.57
N VAL A 275 9.91 9.08 13.41
CA VAL A 275 9.46 8.88 14.79
C VAL A 275 10.67 8.99 15.71
N ILE A 276 10.53 9.81 16.76
CA ILE A 276 11.51 9.86 17.85
C ILE A 276 11.00 8.99 18.98
N VAL A 277 11.78 7.99 19.38
CA VAL A 277 11.47 7.08 20.48
C VAL A 277 12.05 7.63 21.77
N GLN A 278 11.15 8.07 22.65
CA GLN A 278 11.49 8.57 23.97
C GLN A 278 11.59 7.42 24.97
N PRO A 279 12.45 7.51 26.00
CA PRO A 279 12.61 6.43 26.98
C PRO A 279 11.30 6.03 27.67
N GLN A 280 10.41 7.00 27.88
CA GLN A 280 9.15 6.82 28.59
C GLN A 280 8.06 7.77 28.07
N SER A 281 6.79 7.37 28.15
CA SER A 281 5.63 8.21 27.83
C SER A 281 5.44 9.35 28.83
N PRO A 282 4.74 10.45 28.46
CA PRO A 282 4.52 11.59 29.35
C PRO A 282 3.85 11.25 30.69
N ASP A 283 3.03 10.20 30.72
CA ASP A 283 2.34 9.70 31.90
C ASP A 283 3.09 8.57 32.63
N GLY A 284 4.27 8.20 32.17
CA GLY A 284 5.11 7.17 32.78
C GLY A 284 4.71 5.73 32.48
N ARG A 285 3.62 5.47 31.76
CA ARG A 285 3.04 4.11 31.63
C ARG A 285 3.68 3.23 30.57
N ALA A 286 4.29 3.81 29.53
CA ALA A 286 4.93 3.05 28.45
C ALA A 286 6.43 3.38 28.35
N LYS A 287 7.26 2.37 28.14
CA LYS A 287 8.66 2.51 27.74
C LYS A 287 8.77 2.53 26.22
N ASN A 288 9.88 3.07 25.71
CA ASN A 288 10.10 3.24 24.26
C ASN A 288 8.91 3.96 23.62
N PHE A 289 8.51 5.09 24.18
CA PHE A 289 7.35 5.82 23.71
C PHE A 289 7.59 6.40 22.31
N PHE A 290 6.72 6.03 21.36
CA PHE A 290 6.84 6.48 19.98
C PHE A 290 6.20 7.88 19.87
N ASN A 291 7.04 8.91 19.88
CA ASN A 291 6.59 10.29 19.72
C ASN A 291 6.43 10.64 18.23
N PHE A 292 5.18 10.65 17.77
CA PHE A 292 4.81 11.01 16.40
C PHE A 292 4.70 12.53 16.16
N ASP A 293 4.71 13.33 17.23
CA ASP A 293 4.49 14.79 17.18
C ASP A 293 5.78 15.59 17.33
N SER A 294 6.93 14.93 17.20
CA SER A 294 8.21 15.63 17.14
C SER A 294 8.24 16.61 15.96
N PRO A 295 8.87 17.80 16.08
CA PRO A 295 9.03 18.75 14.97
C PRO A 295 9.65 18.13 13.71
N ASP A 296 10.51 17.12 13.88
CA ASP A 296 11.19 16.42 12.79
C ASP A 296 10.34 15.30 12.15
N SER A 297 9.17 14.99 12.72
CA SER A 297 8.33 13.90 12.26
C SER A 297 7.64 14.19 10.93
N ASP A 298 7.40 15.47 10.62
CA ASP A 298 6.63 15.90 9.46
C ASP A 298 7.53 16.32 8.28
N GLY A 299 7.10 15.99 7.06
CA GLY A 299 7.67 16.52 5.82
C GLY A 299 6.56 16.83 4.80
N ILE A 300 6.81 17.75 3.88
CA ILE A 300 5.87 18.04 2.76
C ILE A 300 6.10 17.11 1.54
N ASP A 301 7.17 16.32 1.59
CA ASP A 301 7.59 15.42 0.53
C ASP A 301 6.91 14.05 0.71
N GLY A 302 5.61 14.00 0.48
CA GLY A 302 4.81 12.77 0.49
C GLY A 302 3.35 13.02 0.12
N ASP A 303 2.55 11.96 0.22
CA ASP A 303 1.14 11.93 -0.22
C ASP A 303 0.12 11.94 0.93
N GLY A 304 0.57 12.22 2.16
CA GLY A 304 -0.21 12.19 3.39
C GLY A 304 -0.10 10.87 4.16
N SER A 305 0.37 9.81 3.49
CA SER A 305 0.59 8.49 4.10
C SER A 305 2.01 8.00 3.87
N ILE A 306 2.53 8.09 2.65
CA ILE A 306 3.82 7.53 2.24
C ILE A 306 4.80 8.67 1.95
N PRO A 307 5.95 8.71 2.64
CA PRO A 307 6.97 9.70 2.34
C PRO A 307 7.63 9.38 0.99
N LEU A 308 8.05 10.42 0.27
CA LEU A 308 8.65 10.31 -1.05
C LEU A 308 9.89 9.40 -1.05
N GLU A 309 10.68 9.41 0.04
CA GLU A 309 11.86 8.56 0.20
C GLU A 309 11.52 7.06 0.20
N SER A 310 10.34 6.67 0.69
CA SER A 310 9.85 5.29 0.61
C SER A 310 9.31 4.97 -0.79
N ALA A 311 8.62 5.91 -1.42
CA ALA A 311 7.99 5.70 -2.73
C ALA A 311 8.96 5.76 -3.93
N SER A 312 10.16 6.33 -3.76
CA SER A 312 11.08 6.64 -4.87
C SER A 312 12.43 5.92 -4.84
N ILE A 313 12.55 4.81 -4.10
CA ILE A 313 13.82 4.07 -3.97
C ILE A 313 14.38 3.52 -5.30
N TYR A 314 13.56 3.49 -6.35
CA TYR A 314 13.88 2.99 -7.69
C TYR A 314 14.02 4.08 -8.75
N LYS A 315 14.05 5.35 -8.36
CA LYS A 315 14.09 6.50 -9.27
C LYS A 315 15.27 6.50 -10.25
N ASP A 316 16.38 5.87 -9.88
CA ASP A 316 17.59 5.78 -10.70
C ASP A 316 17.51 4.65 -11.76
N ASP A 317 16.60 3.69 -11.58
CA ASP A 317 16.46 2.48 -12.41
C ASP A 317 15.17 2.45 -13.22
N ILE A 318 14.10 3.05 -12.70
CA ILE A 318 12.75 3.03 -13.27
C ILE A 318 12.23 4.47 -13.29
N LEU A 319 11.60 4.84 -14.41
CA LEU A 319 10.98 6.16 -14.55
C LEU A 319 10.01 6.38 -13.40
N THR A 320 10.38 7.31 -12.52
CA THR A 320 9.63 7.66 -11.32
C THR A 320 9.18 9.11 -11.44
N LEU A 321 7.87 9.32 -11.43
CA LEU A 321 7.26 10.63 -11.53
C LEU A 321 6.58 10.99 -10.21
N SER A 322 6.88 12.17 -9.70
CA SER A 322 6.11 12.79 -8.62
C SER A 322 4.94 13.58 -9.21
N VAL A 323 3.78 13.46 -8.59
CA VAL A 323 2.59 14.26 -8.91
C VAL A 323 2.28 15.11 -7.69
N LYS A 324 2.24 16.43 -7.83
CA LYS A 324 2.00 17.35 -6.72
C LYS A 324 0.51 17.44 -6.37
N LYS A 325 0.16 17.38 -5.08
CA LYS A 325 -1.19 17.62 -4.56
C LYS A 325 -1.76 18.94 -5.11
N LYS A 326 -3.01 18.91 -5.58
CA LYS A 326 -3.77 20.12 -5.90
C LYS A 326 -4.40 20.70 -4.63
N TRP A 327 -4.75 21.98 -4.66
CA TRP A 327 -5.39 22.73 -3.57
C TRP A 327 -6.81 22.23 -3.26
N THR A 328 -6.94 20.98 -2.83
CA THR A 328 -8.18 20.35 -2.37
C THR A 328 -7.98 19.86 -0.94
N ASP A 329 -9.02 19.96 -0.12
CA ASP A 329 -9.01 19.44 1.26
C ASP A 329 -9.13 17.92 1.32
N LEU A 330 -9.33 17.27 0.17
CA LEU A 330 -9.37 15.82 0.06
C LEU A 330 -7.98 15.22 0.22
N SER A 331 -7.90 14.04 0.83
CA SER A 331 -6.63 13.34 0.95
C SER A 331 -6.15 12.81 -0.38
N MET A 332 -4.85 12.96 -0.62
CA MET A 332 -4.20 12.56 -1.84
C MET A 332 -3.98 11.05 -1.94
N HIS A 333 -3.48 10.39 -0.90
CA HIS A 333 -3.11 8.98 -0.97
C HIS A 333 -4.26 8.04 -1.41
N PRO A 334 -5.40 7.94 -0.69
CA PRO A 334 -6.46 7.01 -1.05
C PRO A 334 -7.16 7.36 -2.37
N LEU A 335 -7.10 8.63 -2.80
CA LEU A 335 -7.74 9.13 -4.02
C LEU A 335 -6.74 9.40 -5.15
N PHE A 336 -5.50 8.91 -5.04
CA PHE A 336 -4.42 9.27 -5.96
C PHE A 336 -4.76 8.90 -7.41
N LEU A 337 -5.42 7.76 -7.61
CA LEU A 337 -5.86 7.28 -8.93
C LEU A 337 -7.04 8.07 -9.52
N ASN A 338 -7.74 8.91 -8.73
CA ASN A 338 -8.78 9.81 -9.24
C ASN A 338 -8.21 11.09 -9.84
N ASP A 339 -6.91 11.37 -9.66
CA ASP A 339 -6.30 12.55 -10.25
C ASP A 339 -6.23 12.41 -11.77
N GLY A 340 -6.86 13.33 -12.50
CA GLY A 340 -6.88 13.30 -13.97
C GLY A 340 -5.49 13.33 -14.63
N ARG A 341 -4.46 13.88 -13.96
CA ARG A 341 -3.07 13.81 -14.43
C ARG A 341 -2.53 12.40 -14.28
N VAL A 342 -2.76 11.76 -13.13
CA VAL A 342 -2.39 10.35 -12.88
C VAL A 342 -3.05 9.44 -13.91
N GLN A 343 -4.37 9.58 -14.12
CA GLN A 343 -5.09 8.81 -15.13
C GLN A 343 -4.51 9.00 -16.53
N THR A 344 -4.22 10.25 -16.92
CA THR A 344 -3.61 10.55 -18.22
C THR A 344 -2.23 9.90 -18.37
N LEU A 345 -1.39 9.93 -17.33
CA LEU A 345 -0.07 9.30 -17.33
C LEU A 345 -0.19 7.78 -17.48
N ILE A 346 -1.08 7.14 -16.71
CA ILE A 346 -1.35 5.70 -16.81
C ILE A 346 -1.78 5.35 -18.23
N THR A 347 -2.79 6.03 -18.76
CA THR A 347 -3.31 5.75 -20.11
C THR A 347 -2.24 5.91 -21.19
N ARG A 348 -1.45 7.00 -21.17
CA ARG A 348 -0.37 7.22 -22.14
C ARG A 348 0.68 6.12 -22.06
N PHE A 349 1.06 5.73 -20.85
CA PHE A 349 2.04 4.68 -20.62
C PHE A 349 1.56 3.32 -21.12
N LEU A 350 0.35 2.89 -20.75
CA LEU A 350 -0.21 1.59 -21.16
C LEU A 350 -0.48 1.49 -22.68
N LEU A 351 -0.72 2.63 -23.35
CA LEU A 351 -0.87 2.68 -24.82
C LEU A 351 0.47 2.84 -25.55
N ASN A 352 1.59 2.85 -24.84
CA ASN A 352 2.92 3.13 -25.36
C ASN A 352 3.01 4.46 -26.14
N ASN A 353 2.18 5.44 -25.75
CA ASN A 353 2.21 6.80 -26.28
C ASN A 353 3.23 7.64 -25.50
N THR A 354 4.48 7.16 -25.49
CA THR A 354 5.59 7.67 -24.66
C THR A 354 6.68 8.38 -25.47
N SER A 355 6.47 8.57 -26.78
CA SER A 355 7.34 9.39 -27.61
C SER A 355 7.32 10.84 -27.14
N ASP A 356 8.48 11.48 -27.04
CA ASP A 356 8.56 12.92 -26.76
C ASP A 356 7.78 13.70 -27.82
N ASN A 357 7.10 14.77 -27.39
CA ASN A 357 6.37 15.63 -28.33
C ASN A 357 7.37 16.29 -29.29
N THR A 358 6.89 16.74 -30.46
CA THR A 358 7.67 17.47 -31.48
C THR A 358 8.40 18.72 -30.95
N SER A 359 8.01 19.21 -29.76
CA SER A 359 8.64 20.29 -29.00
C SER A 359 9.84 19.90 -28.13
N GLY A 360 10.21 18.61 -28.05
CA GLY A 360 11.28 18.11 -27.18
C GLY A 360 10.90 18.03 -25.69
N THR A 361 9.61 18.19 -25.36
CA THR A 361 9.11 18.06 -23.99
C THR A 361 8.76 16.60 -23.68
N PRO A 362 9.10 16.08 -22.49
CA PRO A 362 8.79 14.70 -22.12
C PRO A 362 7.29 14.39 -22.22
N TRP A 363 6.94 13.17 -22.63
CA TRP A 363 5.53 12.72 -22.79
C TRP A 363 4.67 12.85 -21.52
N TRP A 364 5.32 12.85 -20.36
CA TRP A 364 4.69 12.96 -19.04
C TRP A 364 4.54 14.40 -18.55
N SER A 365 5.06 15.39 -19.28
CA SER A 365 5.00 16.79 -18.87
C SER A 365 3.58 17.34 -18.85
N VAL A 366 3.33 18.25 -17.90
CA VAL A 366 2.08 19.01 -17.76
C VAL A 366 2.41 20.51 -17.68
N LEU A 367 1.51 21.36 -18.18
CA LEU A 367 1.75 22.80 -18.35
C LEU A 367 2.06 23.55 -17.05
N ASP A 368 1.48 23.12 -15.93
CA ASP A 368 1.63 23.77 -14.63
C ASP A 368 2.85 23.26 -13.82
N GLY A 369 3.66 22.37 -14.40
CA GLY A 369 4.85 21.80 -13.75
C GLY A 369 4.52 20.90 -12.55
N SER A 370 3.27 20.48 -12.41
CA SER A 370 2.82 19.70 -11.26
C SER A 370 3.13 18.19 -11.34
N VAL A 371 3.77 17.75 -12.43
CA VAL A 371 4.35 16.43 -12.61
C VAL A 371 5.84 16.59 -12.90
N VAL A 372 6.69 15.94 -12.11
CA VAL A 372 8.14 16.07 -12.18
C VAL A 372 8.81 14.71 -12.04
N GLN A 373 9.78 14.40 -12.90
CA GLN A 373 10.63 13.22 -12.71
C GLN A 373 11.47 13.37 -11.44
N VAL A 374 11.38 12.37 -10.56
CA VAL A 374 12.20 12.28 -9.36
C VAL A 374 13.62 11.88 -9.79
N LYS A 375 14.63 12.63 -9.31
CA LYS A 375 16.05 12.39 -9.57
C LYS A 375 16.78 12.03 -8.30
#